data_AF-A0A4Y7U508-F1
#
_entry.id   AF-A0A4Y7U508-F1
#
_cell.length_a   1.000
_cell.length_b   1.000
_cell.length_c   1.000
_cell.angle_alpha   90.00
_cell.angle_beta   90.00
_cell.angle_gamma   90.00
#
_symmetry.space_group_name_H-M   'P 1'
#
loop_
_entity.id
_entity.type
_entity.pdbx_description
1 polymer ?
#
loop_
_entity_poly.entity_id
_entity_poly.type
_entity_poly.pdbx_seq_one_letter_code
_entity_poly.pdbx_strand_id
1 'polypeptide(L)'
;YPLPYTSTAGGFANTITAISTVKKIKLFRFRHDAGGTVNLPTTLSWRYILIPGGVAAATAKTAKPDYSKMSYQEVCARFNIQP
;
A
#
# COMPACT_ATOMS: atom_id res chain seq x y z
N TYR A 1 2.48 -2.29 -12.14
CA TYR A 1 1.86 -3.62 -12.08
C TYR A 1 2.77 -4.50 -11.23
N PRO A 2 2.34 -4.99 -10.04
CA PRO A 2 3.17 -5.90 -9.25
C PRO A 2 3.35 -7.19 -10.05
N LEU A 3 4.61 -7.58 -10.30
CA LEU A 3 4.91 -8.79 -11.07
C LEU A 3 4.54 -10.03 -10.23
N PRO A 4 3.78 -10.99 -10.79
CA PRO A 4 3.44 -12.22 -10.08
C PRO A 4 4.72 -12.98 -9.71
N TYR A 5 4.90 -13.28 -8.42
CA TYR A 5 5.94 -14.19 -7.96
C TYR A 5 5.45 -15.63 -8.07
N THR A 6 6.08 -16.42 -8.93
CA THR A 6 5.83 -17.86 -9.06
C THR A 6 6.82 -18.62 -8.18
N SER A 7 6.33 -19.56 -7.38
CA SER A 7 7.11 -20.40 -6.47
C SER A 7 6.83 -21.88 -6.69
N THR A 8 7.80 -22.72 -6.38
CA THR A 8 7.66 -24.19 -6.30
C THR A 8 7.64 -24.69 -4.86
N ALA A 9 7.70 -23.80 -3.86
CA ALA A 9 7.67 -24.17 -2.45
C ALA A 9 6.39 -24.93 -2.10
N GLY A 10 6.50 -26.04 -1.37
CA GLY A 10 5.36 -26.92 -1.08
C GLY A 10 5.03 -27.92 -2.20
N GLY A 11 5.93 -28.12 -3.17
CA GLY A 11 5.89 -29.23 -4.12
C GLY A 11 5.09 -28.99 -5.41
N PHE A 12 4.52 -27.79 -5.58
CA PHE A 12 3.69 -27.44 -6.73
C PHE A 12 4.00 -26.05 -7.24
N ALA A 13 3.89 -25.82 -8.56
CA ALA A 13 3.92 -24.48 -9.12
C ALA A 13 2.72 -23.66 -8.61
N ASN A 14 2.99 -22.49 -8.02
CA ASN A 14 1.97 -21.67 -7.39
C ASN A 14 2.31 -20.17 -7.48
N THR A 15 1.29 -19.33 -7.33
CA THR A 15 1.43 -17.87 -7.24
C THR A 15 0.81 -17.40 -5.93
N ILE A 16 1.49 -16.49 -5.23
CA ILE A 16 0.92 -15.80 -4.07
C ILE A 16 0.33 -14.46 -4.52
N THR A 17 -0.85 -14.17 -3.99
CA THR A 17 -1.61 -12.96 -4.25
C THR A 17 -2.19 -12.45 -2.93
N ALA A 18 -2.66 -11.21 -2.94
CA ALA A 18 -3.23 -10.56 -1.77
C ALA A 18 -4.48 -9.78 -2.14
N ILE A 19 -5.46 -9.80 -1.23
CA ILE A 19 -6.63 -8.93 -1.26
C ILE A 19 -6.58 -8.04 -0.02
N SER A 20 -6.64 -6.73 -0.25
CA SER A 20 -6.75 -5.74 0.81
C SER A 20 -8.22 -5.52 1.18
N THR A 21 -8.51 -5.55 2.48
CA THR A 21 -9.81 -5.23 3.07
C THR A 21 -9.61 -4.22 4.20
N VAL A 22 -10.69 -3.65 4.74
CA VAL A 22 -10.59 -2.67 5.83
C VAL A 22 -9.80 -3.29 7.00
N LYS A 23 -8.68 -2.65 7.36
CA LYS A 23 -7.75 -3.04 8.44
C LYS A 23 -7.12 -4.43 8.32
N LYS A 24 -7.23 -5.12 7.17
CA LYS A 24 -6.70 -6.48 7.00
C LYS A 24 -6.20 -6.71 5.58
N ILE A 25 -5.03 -7.32 5.45
CA ILE A 25 -4.52 -7.87 4.19
C ILE A 25 -4.63 -9.39 4.29
N LYS A 26 -5.34 -10.01 3.35
CA LYS A 26 -5.42 -11.47 3.24
C LYS A 26 -4.46 -11.93 2.16
N LEU A 27 -3.48 -12.72 2.55
CA LEU A 27 -2.56 -13.40 1.64
C LEU A 27 -3.05 -14.81 1.38
N PHE A 28 -3.00 -15.23 0.13
CA PHE A 28 -3.32 -16.60 -0.24
C PHE A 28 -2.50 -17.01 -1.45
N ARG A 29 -2.43 -18.33 -1.66
CA ARG A 29 -1.56 -18.95 -2.64
C ARG A 29 -2.34 -20.01 -3.37
N PHE A 30 -2.36 -19.94 -4.69
CA PHE A 30 -3.09 -20.86 -5.55
C PHE A 30 -2.13 -21.69 -6.39
N ARG A 31 -2.44 -22.98 -6.54
CA ARG A 31 -1.69 -23.87 -7.43
C ARG A 31 -2.09 -23.64 -8.88
N HIS A 32 -1.18 -23.92 -9.80
CA HIS A 32 -1.42 -23.82 -11.25
C HIS A 32 -2.06 -25.09 -11.84
N ASP A 33 -2.19 -26.15 -11.05
CA ASP A 33 -2.72 -27.46 -11.45
C ASP A 33 -4.20 -27.69 -11.00
N ALA A 34 -4.92 -26.60 -10.75
CA ALA A 34 -6.32 -26.59 -10.30
C ALA A 34 -6.62 -27.27 -8.94
N GLY A 35 -5.63 -27.70 -8.16
CA GLY A 35 -5.87 -28.27 -6.82
C GLY A 35 -6.12 -27.26 -5.70
N GLY A 36 -6.55 -26.04 -6.03
CA GLY A 36 -6.94 -25.03 -5.06
C GLY A 36 -5.77 -24.32 -4.37
N THR A 37 -5.92 -24.06 -3.07
CA THR A 37 -4.99 -23.23 -2.28
C THR A 37 -4.03 -24.05 -1.43
N VAL A 38 -2.78 -23.61 -1.33
CA VAL A 38 -1.78 -24.23 -0.44
C VAL A 38 -1.48 -23.30 0.73
N ASN A 39 -1.44 -23.85 1.95
CA ASN A 39 -1.11 -23.08 3.15
C ASN A 39 0.17 -22.27 2.99
N LEU A 40 0.18 -21.03 3.48
CA LEU A 40 1.41 -20.24 3.57
C LEU A 40 2.22 -20.75 4.78
N PRO A 41 3.44 -21.28 4.57
CA PRO A 41 4.28 -21.71 5.68
C PRO A 41 4.72 -20.50 6.51
N THR A 42 4.86 -20.69 7.82
CA THR A 42 5.31 -19.64 8.76
C THR A 42 6.75 -19.19 8.51
N THR A 43 7.54 -19.97 7.76
CA THR A 43 8.90 -19.64 7.35
C THR A 43 8.96 -18.67 6.17
N LEU A 44 7.83 -18.34 5.54
CA LEU A 44 7.80 -17.43 4.40
C LEU A 44 7.89 -15.97 4.85
N SER A 45 8.98 -15.31 4.48
CA SER A 45 9.15 -13.86 4.64
C SER A 45 8.50 -13.09 3.51
N TRP A 46 7.70 -12.08 3.83
CA TRP A 46 7.04 -11.19 2.85
C TRP A 46 7.05 -9.75 3.33
N ARG A 47 6.88 -8.81 2.38
CA ARG A 47 6.80 -7.37 2.63
C ARG A 47 5.62 -6.78 1.87
N TYR A 48 4.99 -5.74 2.41
CA TYR A 48 3.89 -5.03 1.78
C TYR A 48 4.13 -3.52 1.78
N ILE A 49 3.58 -2.82 0.79
CA ILE A 49 3.59 -1.36 0.71
C ILE A 49 2.13 -0.90 0.68
N LEU A 50 1.74 -0.09 1.67
CA LEU A 50 0.44 0.57 1.69
C LEU A 50 0.57 1.92 0.99
N ILE A 51 -0.10 2.06 -0.15
CA ILE A 51 -0.23 3.34 -0.85
C ILE A 51 -1.64 3.85 -0.55
N PRO A 52 -1.81 4.90 0.28
CA PRO A 52 -3.12 5.49 0.50
C PRO A 52 -3.65 6.09 -0.81
N GLY A 53 -4.74 5.55 -1.34
CA GLY A 53 -5.42 6.10 -2.52
C GLY A 53 -6.42 7.20 -2.12
N GLY A 54 -6.49 8.29 -2.89
CA GLY A 54 -7.51 9.34 -2.74
C GLY A 54 -7.16 10.51 -1.83
N VAL A 55 -6.05 10.44 -1.08
CA VAL A 55 -5.48 11.59 -0.39
C VAL A 55 -4.08 11.77 -0.97
N ALA A 56 -3.90 12.77 -1.84
CA ALA A 56 -2.55 13.29 -2.10
C ALA A 56 -1.94 13.48 -0.73
N ALA A 57 -0.89 12.71 -0.39
CA ALA A 57 -0.42 12.57 0.97
C ALA A 57 -0.22 13.95 1.59
N ALA A 58 -1.23 14.49 2.26
CA ALA A 58 -1.26 15.90 2.65
C ALA A 58 -0.18 16.20 3.70
N THR A 59 0.39 15.13 4.25
CA THR A 59 1.47 15.08 5.22
C THR A 59 2.83 14.69 4.60
N ALA A 60 2.90 14.38 3.30
CA ALA A 60 4.17 14.17 2.63
C ALA A 60 4.91 15.50 2.50
N LYS A 61 6.23 15.47 2.71
CA LYS A 61 7.09 16.66 2.62
C LYS A 61 7.02 17.39 1.26
N THR A 62 6.51 16.73 0.23
CA THR A 62 6.34 17.24 -1.13
C THR A 62 4.90 17.67 -1.47
N ALA A 63 3.96 17.56 -0.54
CA ALA A 63 2.59 18.01 -0.78
C ALA A 63 2.54 19.54 -0.84
N LYS A 64 1.99 20.07 -1.93
CA LYS A 64 1.73 21.51 -2.06
C LYS A 64 0.66 21.90 -1.03
N PRO A 65 0.92 22.87 -0.14
CA PRO A 65 -0.11 23.38 0.77
C PRO A 65 -1.27 23.99 -0.02
N ASP A 66 -2.49 23.72 0.43
CA ASP A 66 -3.72 24.23 -0.16
C ASP A 66 -4.11 25.54 0.54
N TYR A 67 -3.72 26.67 -0.06
CA TYR A 67 -3.97 28.00 0.52
C TYR A 67 -5.45 28.40 0.55
N SER A 68 -6.31 27.73 -0.23
CA SER A 68 -7.76 28.00 -0.22
C SER A 68 -8.43 27.62 1.11
N LYS A 69 -7.74 26.82 1.92
CA LYS A 69 -8.19 26.36 3.25
C LYS A 69 -7.53 27.10 4.41
N MET A 70 -6.72 28.11 4.14
CA MET A 70 -6.04 28.91 5.16
C MET A 70 -6.71 30.28 5.26
N SER A 71 -6.83 30.80 6.48
CA SER A 71 -7.13 32.20 6.72
C SER A 71 -5.98 33.10 6.26
N TYR A 72 -6.29 34.37 6.01
CA TYR A 72 -5.29 35.36 5.61
C TYR A 72 -4.14 35.45 6.64
N GLN A 73 -4.45 35.42 7.93
CA GLN A 73 -3.49 35.48 9.02
C GLN A 73 -2.54 34.27 9.01
N GLU A 74 -3.05 33.07 8.73
CA GLU A 74 -2.24 31.85 8.61
C GLU A 74 -1.27 31.91 7.42
N VAL A 75 -1.69 32.51 6.30
CA VAL A 75 -0.82 32.75 5.14
C VAL A 75 0.28 33.74 5.48
N CYS A 76 -0.07 34.87 6.12
CA CYS A 76 0.91 35.87 6.53
C CYS A 76 1.95 35.31 7.51
N ALA A 77 1.53 34.55 8.51
CA ALA A 77 2.42 33.89 9.46
C ALA A 77 3.37 32.90 8.77
N ARG A 78 2.85 32.11 7.81
CA ARG A 78 3.63 31.11 7.08
C ARG A 78 4.72 31.75 6.21
N PHE A 79 4.42 32.88 5.58
CA PHE A 79 5.34 33.59 4.68
C PHE A 79 6.08 34.74 5.35
N ASN A 80 5.92 34.91 6.67
CA ASN A 80 6.51 35.99 7.44
C ASN A 80 6.20 37.39 6.84
N ILE A 81 4.96 37.58 6.40
CA ILE A 81 4.46 38.86 5.88
C ILE A 81 3.97 39.67 7.08
N GLN A 82 4.58 40.85 7.29
CA GLN A 82 4.12 41.80 8.29
C GLN A 82 3.05 42.73 7.68
N PRO A 83 2.05 43.15 8.46
CA PRO A 83 1.01 44.08 8.00
C PRO A 83 1.56 45.46 7.67
#